data_AF-D3HKK5-F1
#
_entry.id   AF-D3HKK5-F1
#
_cell.length_a   1.000
_cell.length_b   1.000
_cell.length_c   1.000
_cell.angle_alpha   90.00
_cell.angle_beta   90.00
_cell.angle_gamma   90.00
#
_symmetry.space_group_name_H-M   'P 1'
#
loop_
_entity.id
_entity.type
_entity.pdbx_description
1 polymer ?
#
loop_
_entity_poly.entity_id
_entity_poly.type
_entity_poly.pdbx_seq_one_letter_code
_entity_poly.pdbx_strand_id
1 'polypeptide(L)'
;MAVAIYTWKSGSKGIGFSKPVKSMLLGGNVGHAAIELTFPADDKGIELAKKYQGVPGLSISKRTEIVPEKQENGSYKPKEQISYFVYFSWWPGHTNGHHINSHKEDLEAEWRHEPARKIKPHAHDHVFGDGVPEQNKTNVTGLLIREKVITKFKEISHPSLKRDIENDPAYQQLKSEETALRDEFIELQNKLKVYAEEVINARNEKREPDKKLDLNDAENVRFNEINNDLRKIKGQIQLCIIDFEERYLSIGEQPSSVIRIATSNDHNAPTFALDAENILDTMASLAKSNSAYNFYKLNCSTAATKVIKAGITDDLKHAMRSGGFNVENASKAIISTPTSFSNFGRQLQKELTHLNKEQSIEKIRTERVSEESISATPGFKERLGTLVNERFKGQVEELDNLEEKNIRLNSRVPVR
;
A
#
# COMPACT_ATOMS: atom_id res chain seq x y z
N MET A 1 -3.42 -3.99 -3.09
CA MET A 1 -2.75 -2.73 -2.71
C MET A 1 -2.81 -2.57 -1.21
N ALA A 2 -1.84 -1.84 -0.67
CA ALA A 2 -1.66 -1.81 0.77
C ALA A 2 -1.00 -0.52 1.23
N VAL A 3 -1.25 -0.21 2.48
CA VAL A 3 -0.35 0.63 3.26
C VAL A 3 0.71 -0.29 3.90
N ALA A 4 1.98 -0.04 3.61
CA ALA A 4 3.11 -0.71 4.21
C ALA A 4 3.65 0.13 5.37
N ILE A 5 3.80 -0.51 6.52
CA ILE A 5 4.40 0.06 7.73
C ILE A 5 5.81 -0.50 7.84
N TYR A 6 6.80 0.38 7.77
CA TYR A 6 8.21 0.07 7.98
C TYR A 6 8.62 0.56 9.36
N THR A 7 9.25 -0.31 10.15
CA THR A 7 9.80 0.10 11.45
C THR A 7 11.21 -0.46 11.63
N TRP A 8 12.13 0.42 12.02
CA TRP A 8 13.49 0.07 12.37
C TRP A 8 13.63 0.02 13.88
N LYS A 9 14.36 -0.99 14.37
CA LYS A 9 14.60 -1.23 15.79
C LYS A 9 13.34 -1.47 16.62
N SER A 10 12.26 -1.89 15.98
CA SER A 10 11.13 -2.51 16.67
C SER A 10 11.55 -3.86 17.24
N GLY A 11 11.01 -4.23 18.40
CA GLY A 11 11.31 -5.51 19.06
C GLY A 11 10.04 -6.17 19.62
N SER A 12 10.14 -7.43 20.03
CA SER A 12 9.01 -8.17 20.61
C SER A 12 8.67 -7.75 22.04
N LYS A 13 9.65 -7.25 22.79
CA LYS A 13 9.47 -6.67 24.12
C LYS A 13 9.49 -5.15 23.98
N GLY A 14 8.54 -4.47 24.60
CA GLY A 14 8.47 -3.01 24.66
C GLY A 14 9.67 -2.46 25.43
N ILE A 15 10.79 -2.28 24.74
CA ILE A 15 11.92 -1.53 25.28
C ILE A 15 11.48 -0.07 25.17
N GLY A 16 10.97 0.50 26.26
CA GLY A 16 10.40 1.85 26.30
C GLY A 16 11.41 2.96 25.98
N PHE A 17 11.31 4.11 26.64
CA PHE A 17 12.17 5.29 26.40
C PHE A 17 13.68 5.09 26.69
N SER A 18 14.12 3.90 27.12
CA SER A 18 15.53 3.61 27.37
C SER A 18 16.40 3.64 26.11
N LYS A 19 15.87 3.28 24.94
CA LYS A 19 16.59 3.39 23.65
C LYS A 19 16.86 4.86 23.27
N PRO A 20 15.85 5.75 23.27
CA PRO A 20 16.06 7.19 23.11
C PRO A 20 17.12 7.78 24.05
N VAL A 21 17.03 7.47 25.34
CA VAL A 21 18.00 7.97 26.34
C VAL A 21 19.40 7.44 26.05
N LYS A 22 19.53 6.14 25.73
CA LYS A 22 20.82 5.54 25.39
C LYS A 22 21.43 6.17 24.14
N SER A 23 20.64 6.37 23.09
CA SER A 23 21.10 6.97 21.82
C SER A 23 21.54 8.43 22.02
N MET A 24 20.81 9.21 22.83
CA MET A 24 21.19 10.58 23.16
C MET A 24 22.50 10.64 23.97
N LEU A 25 22.69 9.74 24.94
CA LEU A 25 23.87 9.73 25.81
C LEU A 25 25.10 9.11 25.12
N LEU A 26 24.92 8.00 24.43
CA LEU A 26 26.00 7.14 23.92
C LEU A 26 26.10 7.15 22.38
N GLY A 27 25.40 8.06 21.73
CA GLY A 27 25.24 8.03 20.28
C GLY A 27 24.43 6.82 19.80
N GLY A 28 24.12 6.82 18.51
CA GLY A 28 23.27 5.81 17.90
C GLY A 28 21.89 6.34 17.55
N ASN A 29 21.08 5.50 16.92
CA ASN A 29 19.74 5.89 16.48
C ASN A 29 18.64 5.38 17.46
N VAL A 30 17.57 6.17 17.67
CA VAL A 30 16.41 5.77 18.50
C VAL A 30 15.46 4.80 17.80
N GLY A 31 15.60 4.66 16.48
CA GLY A 31 14.77 3.86 15.59
C GLY A 31 13.72 4.69 14.85
N HIS A 32 13.27 4.16 13.71
CA HIS A 32 12.44 4.87 12.75
C HIS A 32 11.11 4.18 12.48
N ALA A 33 10.14 4.95 11.99
CA ALA A 33 8.94 4.46 11.38
C ALA A 33 8.61 5.26 10.12
N ALA A 34 8.29 4.55 9.04
CA ALA A 34 7.79 5.11 7.80
C ALA A 34 6.54 4.36 7.36
N ILE A 35 5.75 5.04 6.54
CA ILE A 35 4.57 4.48 5.91
C ILE A 35 4.71 4.66 4.41
N GLU A 36 4.24 3.69 3.66
CA GLU A 36 4.08 3.83 2.22
C GLU A 36 2.69 3.40 1.83
N LEU A 37 1.97 4.26 1.13
CA LEU A 37 0.71 3.90 0.53
C LEU A 37 0.93 3.58 -0.94
N THR A 38 0.40 2.45 -1.41
CA THR A 38 0.31 2.13 -2.83
C THR A 38 -1.14 2.00 -3.27
N PHE A 39 -1.44 2.44 -4.48
CA PHE A 39 -2.75 2.29 -5.12
C PHE A 39 -2.60 2.22 -6.65
N PRO A 40 -3.54 1.59 -7.39
CA PRO A 40 -3.41 1.40 -8.82
C PRO A 40 -3.38 2.73 -9.59
N ALA A 41 -2.73 2.77 -10.75
CA ALA A 41 -2.80 3.91 -11.66
C ALA A 41 -3.98 3.78 -12.66
N ASP A 42 -5.15 3.41 -12.15
CA ASP A 42 -6.43 3.40 -12.88
C ASP A 42 -7.10 4.79 -12.82
N ASP A 43 -8.29 4.96 -13.42
CA ASP A 43 -8.97 6.26 -13.47
C ASP A 43 -9.18 6.88 -12.08
N LYS A 44 -9.59 6.07 -11.10
CA LYS A 44 -9.78 6.51 -9.70
C LYS A 44 -8.44 6.87 -9.05
N GLY A 45 -7.41 6.07 -9.25
CA GLY A 45 -6.07 6.35 -8.77
C GLY A 45 -5.46 7.60 -9.40
N ILE A 46 -5.73 7.87 -10.67
CA ILE A 46 -5.29 9.08 -11.37
C ILE A 46 -5.96 10.31 -10.75
N GLU A 47 -7.27 10.28 -10.49
CA GLU A 47 -7.97 11.37 -9.81
C GLU A 47 -7.43 11.61 -8.40
N LEU A 48 -7.24 10.53 -7.63
CA LEU A 48 -6.69 10.58 -6.28
C LEU A 48 -5.27 11.16 -6.29
N ALA A 49 -4.41 10.70 -7.19
CA ALA A 49 -3.05 11.22 -7.34
C ALA A 49 -3.09 12.71 -7.68
N LYS A 50 -3.87 13.13 -8.69
CA LYS A 50 -4.01 14.54 -9.10
C LYS A 50 -4.46 15.45 -7.96
N LYS A 51 -5.40 14.99 -7.12
CA LYS A 51 -5.89 15.74 -5.95
C LYS A 51 -4.77 16.14 -4.98
N TYR A 52 -3.79 15.25 -4.79
CA TYR A 52 -2.68 15.47 -3.86
C TYR A 52 -1.37 15.85 -4.56
N GLN A 53 -1.32 15.82 -5.89
CA GLN A 53 -0.15 16.14 -6.70
C GLN A 53 0.17 17.64 -6.62
N GLY A 54 1.24 17.96 -5.90
CA GLY A 54 1.68 19.34 -5.67
C GLY A 54 1.43 19.84 -4.24
N VAL A 55 0.94 19.00 -3.33
CA VAL A 55 1.02 19.29 -1.90
C VAL A 55 2.50 19.42 -1.50
N PRO A 56 2.92 20.58 -0.94
CA PRO A 56 4.29 20.75 -0.48
C PRO A 56 4.66 19.68 0.54
N GLY A 57 5.82 19.06 0.36
CA GLY A 57 6.32 17.99 1.22
C GLY A 57 5.73 16.61 0.93
N LEU A 58 4.74 16.47 0.04
CA LEU A 58 4.20 15.16 -0.36
C LEU A 58 4.74 14.74 -1.74
N SER A 59 5.39 13.59 -1.79
CA SER A 59 5.99 13.02 -3.00
C SER A 59 5.18 11.83 -3.49
N ILE A 60 4.53 11.98 -4.65
CA ILE A 60 3.72 10.94 -5.30
C ILE A 60 4.35 10.62 -6.64
N SER A 61 4.70 9.36 -6.88
CA SER A 61 5.19 8.90 -8.18
C SER A 61 4.61 7.53 -8.54
N LYS A 62 4.94 7.03 -9.74
CA LYS A 62 4.52 5.74 -10.26
C LYS A 62 5.64 4.72 -10.15
N ARG A 63 5.27 3.46 -10.03
CA ARG A 63 6.20 2.34 -10.13
C ARG A 63 5.52 1.09 -10.67
N THR A 64 6.32 0.23 -11.29
CA THR A 64 5.86 -1.09 -11.75
C THR A 64 5.91 -2.08 -10.59
N GLU A 65 4.78 -2.73 -10.30
CA GLU A 65 4.63 -3.75 -9.28
C GLU A 65 4.10 -5.06 -9.88
N ILE A 66 4.45 -6.20 -9.26
CA ILE A 66 3.86 -7.50 -9.60
C ILE A 66 2.73 -7.77 -8.61
N VAL A 67 1.50 -7.88 -9.12
CA VAL A 67 0.29 -8.10 -8.34
C VAL A 67 -0.35 -9.45 -8.69
N PRO A 68 -1.02 -10.12 -7.73
CA PRO A 68 -1.78 -11.32 -8.05
C PRO A 68 -3.10 -10.94 -8.73
N GLU A 69 -3.34 -11.47 -9.93
CA GLU A 69 -4.60 -11.33 -10.66
C GLU A 69 -5.39 -12.64 -10.61
N LYS A 70 -6.62 -12.57 -10.09
CA LYS A 70 -7.53 -13.70 -10.04
C LYS A 70 -8.06 -14.02 -11.44
N GLN A 71 -7.89 -15.26 -11.85
CA GLN A 71 -8.34 -15.80 -13.12
C GLN A 71 -9.79 -16.32 -12.99
N GLU A 72 -10.49 -16.53 -14.11
CA GLU A 72 -11.87 -17.06 -14.13
C GLU A 72 -12.01 -18.40 -13.41
N ASN A 73 -11.00 -19.27 -13.52
CA ASN A 73 -10.94 -20.56 -12.85
C ASN A 73 -10.61 -20.48 -11.33
N GLY A 74 -10.52 -19.28 -10.76
CA GLY A 74 -10.21 -19.04 -9.35
C GLY A 74 -8.72 -19.12 -8.99
N SER A 75 -7.82 -19.45 -9.93
CA SER A 75 -6.36 -19.39 -9.72
C SER A 75 -5.83 -17.95 -9.73
N TYR A 76 -4.61 -17.74 -9.25
CA TYR A 76 -3.94 -16.43 -9.30
C TYR A 76 -2.70 -16.50 -10.19
N LYS A 77 -2.51 -15.48 -11.03
CA LYS A 77 -1.29 -15.30 -11.82
C LYS A 77 -0.62 -13.97 -11.50
N PRO A 78 0.72 -13.89 -11.55
CA PRO A 78 1.40 -12.61 -11.45
C PRO A 78 1.09 -11.75 -12.69
N LYS A 79 0.73 -10.49 -12.44
CA LYS A 79 0.51 -9.48 -13.46
C LYS A 79 1.33 -8.25 -13.12
N GLU A 80 1.97 -7.66 -14.13
CA GLU A 80 2.59 -6.35 -13.97
C GLU A 80 1.50 -5.28 -13.96
N GLN A 81 1.59 -4.38 -12.99
CA GLN A 81 0.67 -3.26 -12.82
C GLN A 81 1.46 -2.00 -12.50
N ILE A 82 1.08 -0.89 -13.11
CA ILE A 82 1.56 0.44 -12.73
C ILE A 82 0.74 0.90 -11.53
N SER A 83 1.42 1.21 -10.43
CA SER A 83 0.83 1.71 -9.20
C SER A 83 1.42 3.07 -8.87
N TYR A 84 0.60 3.96 -8.33
CA TYR A 84 1.12 5.09 -7.58
C TYR A 84 1.66 4.64 -6.24
N PHE A 85 2.70 5.32 -5.78
CA PHE A 85 3.20 5.19 -4.43
C PHE A 85 3.42 6.56 -3.80
N VAL A 86 3.15 6.60 -2.50
CA VAL A 86 3.37 7.76 -1.63
C VAL A 86 4.08 7.26 -0.41
N TYR A 87 5.35 7.62 -0.29
CA TYR A 87 6.12 7.36 0.92
C TYR A 87 5.88 8.50 1.91
N PHE A 88 5.83 8.20 3.19
CA PHE A 88 5.71 9.17 4.27
C PHE A 88 6.66 8.75 5.38
N SER A 89 7.70 9.56 5.54
CA SER A 89 8.70 9.41 6.59
C SER A 89 9.04 10.77 7.16
N TRP A 90 9.39 10.78 8.43
CA TRP A 90 9.78 12.00 9.11
C TRP A 90 11.07 11.78 9.91
N TRP A 91 12.21 12.19 9.35
CA TRP A 91 13.49 12.17 10.04
C TRP A 91 13.98 13.58 10.36
N PRO A 92 14.63 13.81 11.51
CA PRO A 92 15.35 15.06 11.73
C PRO A 92 16.54 15.17 10.75
N GLY A 93 16.49 16.16 9.85
CA GLY A 93 17.51 16.47 8.84
C GLY A 93 18.12 17.89 9.00
N HIS A 94 18.86 18.35 7.99
CA HIS A 94 19.52 19.68 7.99
C HIS A 94 18.52 20.85 8.01
N THR A 95 17.35 20.66 7.44
CA THR A 95 16.20 21.53 7.63
C THR A 95 15.26 20.79 8.58
N ASN A 96 15.01 21.34 9.78
CA ASN A 96 14.05 20.79 10.75
C ASN A 96 12.58 20.92 10.26
N GLY A 97 12.34 20.80 8.94
CA GLY A 97 11.06 20.95 8.26
C GLY A 97 10.45 19.63 7.80
N HIS A 98 9.18 19.69 7.41
CA HIS A 98 8.25 18.61 7.08
C HIS A 98 8.52 17.95 5.72
N HIS A 99 9.77 17.56 5.47
CA HIS A 99 10.10 16.83 4.24
C HIS A 99 9.79 15.34 4.44
N ILE A 100 8.98 14.80 3.53
CA ILE A 100 8.91 13.36 3.33
C ILE A 100 10.24 12.93 2.73
N ASN A 101 10.97 12.14 3.49
CA ASN A 101 12.19 11.52 2.99
C ASN A 101 11.87 10.51 1.88
N SER A 102 12.81 10.25 0.99
CA SER A 102 12.80 9.02 0.18
C SER A 102 13.18 7.81 1.03
N HIS A 103 12.89 6.61 0.52
CA HIS A 103 13.26 5.38 1.19
C HIS A 103 14.80 5.23 1.32
N LYS A 104 15.57 5.64 0.29
CA LYS A 104 17.04 5.78 0.37
C LYS A 104 17.50 6.74 1.45
N GLU A 105 16.87 7.91 1.60
CA GLU A 105 17.26 8.88 2.63
C GLU A 105 17.10 8.31 4.04
N ASP A 106 16.06 7.52 4.29
CA ASP A 106 15.88 6.82 5.57
C ASP A 106 16.92 5.73 5.79
N LEU A 107 17.23 4.91 4.78
CA LEU A 107 18.27 3.90 4.86
C LEU A 107 19.66 4.52 5.08
N GLU A 108 19.95 5.63 4.39
CA GLU A 108 21.18 6.40 4.59
C GLU A 108 21.22 7.05 5.97
N ALA A 109 20.10 7.56 6.48
CA ALA A 109 20.04 8.15 7.80
C ALA A 109 20.24 7.09 8.90
N GLU A 110 19.61 5.92 8.78
CA GLU A 110 19.90 4.75 9.62
C GLU A 110 21.39 4.37 9.54
N TRP A 111 21.95 4.38 8.33
CA TRP A 111 23.37 4.13 8.14
C TRP A 111 24.26 5.23 8.73
N ARG A 112 23.93 6.52 8.70
CA ARG A 112 24.83 7.53 9.31
C ARG A 112 24.84 7.43 10.83
N HIS A 113 23.67 7.20 11.43
CA HIS A 113 23.52 7.39 12.86
C HIS A 113 23.70 6.10 13.67
N GLU A 114 23.64 4.90 13.07
CA GLU A 114 23.74 3.66 13.84
C GLU A 114 25.17 3.11 14.03
N PRO A 115 25.59 2.72 15.24
CA PRO A 115 26.85 2.01 15.42
C PRO A 115 26.62 0.56 14.97
N ALA A 116 27.20 0.17 13.83
CA ALA A 116 27.14 -1.23 13.39
C ALA A 116 27.88 -2.15 14.37
N ARG A 117 27.51 -3.44 14.33
CA ARG A 117 28.32 -4.48 14.98
C ARG A 117 29.73 -4.45 14.39
N LYS A 118 30.74 -4.62 15.26
CA LYS A 118 32.14 -4.69 14.82
C LYS A 118 32.28 -5.81 13.79
N ILE A 119 32.71 -5.47 12.58
CA ILE A 119 33.02 -6.45 11.54
C ILE A 119 34.16 -7.33 12.06
N LYS A 120 34.01 -8.65 11.97
CA LYS A 120 35.05 -9.59 12.42
C LYS A 120 36.29 -9.42 11.53
N PRO A 121 37.53 -9.52 12.05
CA PRO A 121 38.75 -9.26 11.29
C PRO A 121 38.82 -10.00 9.94
N HIS A 122 38.53 -11.30 9.93
CA HIS A 122 38.53 -12.09 8.68
C HIS A 122 37.54 -11.61 7.61
N ALA A 123 36.38 -11.07 8.04
CA ALA A 123 35.39 -10.51 7.12
C ALA A 123 35.75 -9.08 6.72
N HIS A 124 36.51 -8.37 7.55
CA HIS A 124 37.01 -7.04 7.23
C HIS A 124 38.00 -7.11 6.07
N ASP A 125 39.01 -7.97 6.19
CA ASP A 125 40.09 -8.08 5.20
C ASP A 125 39.57 -8.65 3.87
N HIS A 126 38.61 -9.59 3.93
CA HIS A 126 38.00 -10.14 2.73
C HIS A 126 37.19 -9.12 1.92
N VAL A 127 36.60 -8.10 2.58
CA VAL A 127 35.68 -7.19 1.91
C VAL A 127 36.30 -5.81 1.64
N PHE A 128 37.22 -5.34 2.48
CA PHE A 128 37.88 -4.04 2.28
C PHE A 128 39.34 -4.16 1.81
N GLY A 129 39.98 -5.33 1.93
CA GLY A 129 41.41 -5.47 1.65
C GLY A 129 42.26 -4.59 2.57
N ASP A 130 43.30 -3.98 2.01
CA ASP A 130 44.30 -3.20 2.76
C ASP A 130 43.81 -1.83 3.25
N GLY A 131 42.61 -1.39 2.85
CA GLY A 131 42.11 -0.07 3.21
C GLY A 131 40.59 0.07 3.12
N VAL A 132 39.98 0.67 4.14
CA VAL A 132 38.54 0.95 4.17
C VAL A 132 38.25 2.24 3.39
N PRO A 133 37.43 2.19 2.31
CA PRO A 133 36.99 3.39 1.60
C PRO A 133 36.26 4.37 2.53
N GLU A 134 36.47 5.68 2.37
CA GLU A 134 35.86 6.72 3.23
C GLU A 134 34.33 6.64 3.27
N GLN A 135 33.70 6.25 2.15
CA GLN A 135 32.25 6.04 2.10
C GLN A 135 31.72 4.98 3.07
N ASN A 136 32.58 4.09 3.59
CA ASN A 136 32.23 3.07 4.59
C ASN A 136 32.61 3.50 6.01
N LYS A 137 32.98 4.76 6.23
CA LYS A 137 33.27 5.34 7.55
C LYS A 137 32.18 6.34 7.92
N THR A 138 31.74 6.31 9.17
CA THR A 138 30.80 7.28 9.70
C THR A 138 31.16 7.67 11.13
N ASN A 139 30.71 8.84 11.56
CA ASN A 139 31.00 9.36 12.88
C ASN A 139 29.76 9.24 13.76
N VAL A 140 29.94 8.59 14.91
CA VAL A 140 28.91 8.53 15.95
C VAL A 140 29.30 9.47 17.07
N THR A 141 28.39 10.37 17.40
CA THR A 141 28.51 11.34 18.48
C THR A 141 27.41 11.11 19.51
N GLY A 142 27.72 11.33 20.79
CA GLY A 142 26.75 11.30 21.89
C GLY A 142 27.19 12.25 22.98
N LEU A 143 26.29 12.67 23.87
CA LEU A 143 26.61 13.61 24.95
C LEU A 143 27.78 13.13 25.85
N LEU A 144 27.93 11.81 26.03
CA LEU A 144 28.94 11.21 26.88
C LEU A 144 30.08 10.53 26.10
N ILE A 145 30.10 10.62 24.76
CA ILE A 145 31.15 10.00 23.95
C ILE A 145 31.76 11.06 23.02
N ARG A 146 33.09 11.21 23.08
CA ARG A 146 33.85 11.92 22.06
C ARG A 146 33.58 11.27 20.70
N GLU A 147 33.50 12.09 19.66
CA GLU A 147 33.27 11.66 18.28
C GLU A 147 34.09 10.40 17.94
N LYS A 148 33.39 9.34 17.54
CA LYS A 148 33.99 8.04 17.25
C LYS A 148 33.74 7.67 15.80
N VAL A 149 34.82 7.49 15.05
CA VAL A 149 34.79 6.95 13.68
C VAL A 149 34.49 5.44 13.75
N ILE A 150 33.50 4.99 12.99
CA ILE A 150 33.09 3.60 12.87
C ILE A 150 33.10 3.18 11.41
N THR A 151 33.68 2.02 11.13
CA THR A 151 33.65 1.38 9.81
C THR A 151 32.44 0.45 9.69
N LYS A 152 31.67 0.61 8.61
CA LYS A 152 30.58 -0.30 8.23
C LYS A 152 30.21 -0.18 6.75
N PHE A 153 29.68 -1.25 6.18
CA PHE A 153 29.19 -1.27 4.80
C PHE A 153 28.08 -0.24 4.60
N LYS A 154 28.28 0.68 3.66
CA LYS A 154 27.27 1.67 3.26
C LYS A 154 26.27 1.08 2.29
N GLU A 155 26.78 0.54 1.19
CA GLU A 155 25.98 0.13 0.05
C GLU A 155 26.59 -1.13 -0.57
N ILE A 156 25.70 -2.06 -0.92
CA ILE A 156 26.02 -3.21 -1.76
C ILE A 156 25.16 -3.08 -3.01
N SER A 157 25.82 -2.93 -4.16
CA SER A 157 25.15 -2.99 -5.46
C SER A 157 25.01 -4.43 -5.90
N HIS A 158 23.89 -4.76 -6.56
CA HIS A 158 23.62 -6.07 -7.14
C HIS A 158 23.57 -5.99 -8.68
N PRO A 159 24.74 -5.96 -9.38
CA PRO A 159 24.78 -5.77 -10.83
C PRO A 159 24.00 -6.83 -11.61
N SER A 160 23.93 -8.06 -11.10
CA SER A 160 23.21 -9.18 -11.72
C SER A 160 21.69 -9.00 -11.73
N LEU A 161 21.16 -8.14 -10.85
CA LEU A 161 19.73 -7.83 -10.79
C LEU A 161 19.38 -6.58 -11.59
N LYS A 162 20.37 -5.75 -11.92
CA LYS A 162 20.18 -4.45 -12.56
C LYS A 162 19.45 -4.63 -13.89
N ARG A 163 18.30 -3.96 -14.01
CA ARG A 163 17.56 -3.85 -15.27
C ARG A 163 17.74 -2.46 -15.85
N ASP A 164 17.43 -2.33 -17.13
CA ASP A 164 17.35 -1.04 -17.79
C ASP A 164 16.02 -0.37 -17.46
N ILE A 165 16.07 0.86 -16.96
CA ILE A 165 14.89 1.65 -16.59
C ILE A 165 14.08 2.04 -17.83
N GLU A 166 14.71 2.13 -19.00
CA GLU A 166 14.02 2.44 -20.25
C GLU A 166 12.97 1.36 -20.62
N ASN A 167 13.09 0.16 -20.02
CA ASN A 167 12.13 -0.93 -20.17
C ASN A 167 11.07 -0.99 -19.04
N ASP A 168 11.11 -0.09 -18.05
CA ASP A 168 10.14 -0.08 -16.97
C ASP A 168 8.81 0.58 -17.42
N PRO A 169 7.65 -0.13 -17.32
CA PRO A 169 6.36 0.39 -17.76
C PRO A 169 5.95 1.72 -17.11
N ALA A 170 6.21 1.89 -15.81
CA ALA A 170 5.86 3.12 -15.11
C ALA A 170 6.72 4.30 -15.60
N TYR A 171 8.02 4.08 -15.81
CA TYR A 171 8.89 5.09 -16.40
C TYR A 171 8.45 5.47 -17.82
N GLN A 172 8.15 4.49 -18.68
CA GLN A 172 7.66 4.75 -20.05
C GLN A 172 6.37 5.57 -20.06
N GLN A 173 5.43 5.29 -19.13
CA GLN A 173 4.19 6.06 -19.00
C GLN A 173 4.47 7.51 -18.56
N LEU A 174 5.37 7.72 -17.60
CA LEU A 174 5.74 9.08 -17.18
C LEU A 174 6.44 9.86 -18.30
N LYS A 175 7.28 9.19 -19.11
CA LYS A 175 7.95 9.78 -20.27
C LYS A 175 7.00 10.14 -21.40
N SER A 176 5.98 9.33 -21.66
CA SER A 176 4.94 9.66 -22.64
C SER A 176 4.10 10.85 -22.18
N GLU A 177 3.74 10.90 -20.89
CA GLU A 177 3.05 12.06 -20.29
C GLU A 177 3.89 13.33 -20.35
N GLU A 178 5.20 13.28 -20.05
CA GLU A 178 6.09 14.42 -20.20
C GLU A 178 6.15 14.91 -21.65
N THR A 179 6.20 13.97 -22.61
CA THR A 179 6.27 14.30 -24.04
C THR A 179 4.97 14.96 -24.50
N ALA A 180 3.81 14.41 -24.13
CA ALA A 180 2.51 15.00 -24.44
C ALA A 180 2.37 16.43 -23.88
N LEU A 181 2.79 16.67 -22.64
CA LEU A 181 2.78 18.00 -22.04
C LEU A 181 3.73 18.98 -22.74
N ARG A 182 4.88 18.51 -23.24
CA ARG A 182 5.82 19.35 -24.02
C ARG A 182 5.26 19.70 -25.38
N ASP A 183 4.66 18.73 -26.06
CA ASP A 183 4.06 18.94 -27.38
C ASP A 183 2.89 19.92 -27.30
N GLU A 184 2.02 19.77 -26.29
CA GLU A 184 0.94 20.71 -26.00
C GLU A 184 1.47 22.13 -25.70
N PHE A 185 2.56 22.25 -24.91
CA PHE A 185 3.16 23.56 -24.64
C PHE A 185 3.71 24.23 -25.91
N ILE A 186 4.35 23.45 -26.78
CA ILE A 186 4.89 23.92 -28.06
C ILE A 186 3.74 24.34 -28.98
N GLU A 187 2.64 23.59 -29.02
CA GLU A 187 1.45 23.94 -29.81
C GLU A 187 0.87 25.30 -29.40
N LEU A 188 0.66 25.50 -28.09
CA LEU A 188 0.16 26.78 -27.56
C LEU A 188 1.13 27.93 -27.81
N GLN A 189 2.44 27.68 -27.65
CA GLN A 189 3.47 28.67 -27.94
C GLN A 189 3.50 29.06 -29.43
N ASN A 190 3.36 28.08 -30.32
CA ASN A 190 3.30 28.32 -31.76
C ASN A 190 2.04 29.12 -32.13
N LYS A 191 0.90 28.83 -31.52
CA LYS A 191 -0.34 29.59 -31.71
C LYS A 191 -0.17 31.06 -31.33
N LEU A 192 0.44 31.35 -30.17
CA LEU A 192 0.79 32.72 -29.77
C LEU A 192 1.74 33.40 -30.75
N LYS A 193 2.73 32.67 -31.28
CA LYS A 193 3.67 33.20 -32.27
C LYS A 193 2.95 33.57 -33.58
N VAL A 194 2.07 32.69 -34.07
CA VAL A 194 1.25 32.95 -35.26
C VAL A 194 0.36 34.17 -35.05
N TYR A 195 -0.27 34.29 -33.88
CA TYR A 195 -1.09 35.47 -33.58
C TYR A 195 -0.26 36.76 -33.49
N ALA A 196 0.94 36.71 -32.90
CA ALA A 196 1.85 37.87 -32.88
C ALA A 196 2.24 38.32 -34.29
N GLU A 197 2.51 37.39 -35.21
CA GLU A 197 2.79 37.68 -36.62
C GLU A 197 1.55 38.27 -37.31
N GLU A 198 0.37 37.72 -37.04
CA GLU A 198 -0.92 38.22 -37.54
C GLU A 198 -1.20 39.66 -37.07
N VAL A 199 -0.94 39.99 -35.81
CA VAL A 199 -1.10 41.36 -35.29
C VAL A 199 -0.24 42.36 -36.08
N ILE A 200 0.98 41.97 -36.44
CA ILE A 200 1.89 42.79 -37.26
C ILE A 200 1.33 42.95 -38.68
N ASN A 201 0.89 41.85 -39.30
CA ASN A 201 0.34 41.85 -40.66
C ASN A 201 -0.95 42.67 -40.75
N ALA A 202 -1.89 42.46 -39.82
CA ALA A 202 -3.14 43.20 -39.73
C ALA A 202 -2.91 44.71 -39.60
N ARG A 203 -1.91 45.12 -38.80
CA ARG A 203 -1.50 46.52 -38.65
C ARG A 203 -0.96 47.10 -39.97
N ASN A 204 -0.12 46.34 -40.69
CA ASN A 204 0.41 46.76 -41.98
C ASN A 204 -0.69 46.90 -43.04
N GLU A 205 -1.69 46.03 -42.98
CA GLU A 205 -2.84 45.99 -43.88
C GLU A 205 -4.00 46.90 -43.46
N LYS A 206 -3.88 47.60 -42.31
CA LYS A 206 -4.92 48.47 -41.72
C LYS A 206 -6.26 47.75 -41.50
N ARG A 207 -6.20 46.49 -41.08
CA ARG A 207 -7.36 45.68 -40.68
C ARG A 207 -7.24 45.26 -39.21
N GLU A 208 -8.34 44.76 -38.66
CA GLU A 208 -8.33 44.13 -37.34
C GLU A 208 -7.63 42.75 -37.42
N PRO A 209 -6.87 42.35 -36.38
CA PRO A 209 -6.29 41.01 -36.28
C PRO A 209 -7.36 39.92 -36.17
N ASP A 210 -7.13 38.75 -36.78
CA ASP A 210 -8.00 37.60 -36.58
C ASP A 210 -7.82 37.00 -35.18
N LYS A 211 -8.77 37.30 -34.29
CA LYS A 211 -8.79 36.80 -32.91
C LYS A 211 -8.95 35.29 -32.79
N LYS A 212 -9.33 34.57 -33.85
CA LYS A 212 -9.37 33.09 -33.83
C LYS A 212 -8.00 32.46 -33.73
N LEU A 213 -6.95 33.19 -34.13
CA LEU A 213 -5.56 32.76 -34.05
C LEU A 213 -4.97 32.97 -32.65
N ASP A 214 -5.59 33.80 -31.82
CA ASP A 214 -5.20 33.99 -30.41
C ASP A 214 -5.59 32.78 -29.55
N LEU A 215 -5.02 32.71 -28.35
CA LEU A 215 -5.46 31.76 -27.34
C LEU A 215 -6.86 32.15 -26.81
N ASN A 216 -7.74 31.18 -26.70
CA ASN A 216 -9.00 31.34 -25.96
C ASN A 216 -8.76 31.31 -24.44
N ASP A 217 -9.80 31.59 -23.65
CA ASP A 217 -9.68 31.66 -22.19
C ASP A 217 -9.16 30.34 -21.57
N ALA A 218 -9.63 29.18 -22.06
CA ALA A 218 -9.20 27.88 -21.57
C ALA A 218 -7.74 27.57 -21.95
N GLU A 219 -7.33 27.91 -23.17
CA GLU A 219 -5.96 27.77 -23.65
C GLU A 219 -5.00 28.70 -22.89
N ASN A 220 -5.43 29.92 -22.56
CA ASN A 220 -4.66 30.85 -21.73
C ASN A 220 -4.45 30.30 -20.31
N VAL A 221 -5.50 29.76 -19.68
CA VAL A 221 -5.37 29.09 -18.38
C VAL A 221 -4.39 27.91 -18.50
N ARG A 222 -4.57 27.07 -19.53
CA ARG A 222 -3.73 25.88 -19.75
C ARG A 222 -2.27 26.24 -19.99
N PHE A 223 -1.98 27.27 -20.78
CA PHE A 223 -0.62 27.74 -21.05
C PHE A 223 0.11 28.19 -19.78
N ASN A 224 -0.61 28.78 -18.83
CA ASN A 224 -0.05 29.19 -17.54
C ASN A 224 0.16 28.00 -16.59
N GLU A 225 -0.69 26.98 -16.66
CA GLU A 225 -0.64 25.81 -15.77
C GLU A 225 0.35 24.72 -16.23
N ILE A 226 0.55 24.56 -17.54
CA ILE A 226 1.32 23.45 -18.10
C ILE A 226 2.79 23.42 -17.65
N ASN A 227 3.38 24.59 -17.35
CA ASN A 227 4.72 24.66 -16.77
C ASN A 227 4.79 24.05 -15.35
N ASN A 228 3.72 24.19 -14.57
CA ASN A 228 3.63 23.55 -13.25
C ASN A 228 3.46 22.03 -13.40
N ASP A 229 2.68 21.58 -14.39
CA ASP A 229 2.52 20.15 -14.67
C ASP A 229 3.80 19.51 -15.19
N LEU A 230 4.54 20.20 -16.07
CA LEU A 230 5.89 19.80 -16.49
C LEU A 230 6.87 19.72 -15.32
N ARG A 231 6.77 20.61 -14.33
CA ARG A 231 7.58 20.52 -13.12
C ARG A 231 7.19 19.31 -12.27
N LYS A 232 5.89 19.05 -12.11
CA LYS A 232 5.37 17.90 -11.36
C LYS A 232 5.80 16.59 -12.01
N ILE A 233 5.59 16.40 -13.31
CA ILE A 233 5.95 15.15 -14.01
C ILE A 233 7.46 14.88 -13.96
N LYS A 234 8.29 15.92 -14.08
CA LYS A 234 9.75 15.78 -13.90
C LYS A 234 10.12 15.31 -12.50
N GLY A 235 9.44 15.82 -11.48
CA GLY A 235 9.58 15.34 -10.10
C GLY A 235 9.18 13.86 -9.95
N GLN A 236 8.09 13.44 -10.61
CA GLN A 236 7.67 12.04 -10.63
C GLN A 236 8.69 11.14 -11.32
N ILE A 237 9.19 11.55 -12.50
CA ILE A 237 10.24 10.82 -13.23
C ILE A 237 11.48 10.64 -12.34
N GLN A 238 11.93 11.71 -11.67
CA GLN A 238 13.07 11.64 -10.77
C GLN A 238 12.85 10.64 -9.62
N LEU A 239 11.67 10.66 -9.00
CA LEU A 239 11.31 9.71 -7.94
C LEU A 239 11.19 8.27 -8.44
N CYS A 240 10.67 8.08 -9.66
CA CYS A 240 10.59 6.78 -10.31
C CYS A 240 11.99 6.21 -10.58
N ILE A 241 12.93 7.04 -11.04
CA ILE A 241 14.34 6.66 -11.22
C ILE A 241 14.95 6.21 -9.88
N ILE A 242 14.75 7.01 -8.82
CA ILE A 242 15.26 6.69 -7.48
C ILE A 242 14.68 5.36 -6.98
N ASP A 243 13.35 5.18 -7.01
CA ASP A 243 12.70 3.91 -6.61
C ASP A 243 13.22 2.72 -7.43
N PHE A 244 13.40 2.90 -8.74
CA PHE A 244 13.91 1.86 -9.61
C PHE A 244 15.35 1.46 -9.27
N GLU A 245 16.24 2.43 -9.07
CA GLU A 245 17.63 2.19 -8.69
C GLU A 245 17.73 1.48 -7.33
N GLU A 246 16.90 1.88 -6.37
CA GLU A 246 16.88 1.29 -5.03
C GLU A 246 16.61 -0.22 -5.03
N ARG A 247 15.89 -0.76 -6.01
CA ARG A 247 15.59 -2.21 -6.13
C ARG A 247 16.85 -3.06 -6.27
N TYR A 248 17.95 -2.47 -6.74
CA TYR A 248 19.21 -3.15 -7.02
C TYR A 248 20.30 -2.78 -6.01
N LEU A 249 19.94 -2.06 -4.96
CA LEU A 249 20.84 -1.61 -3.91
C LEU A 249 20.42 -2.21 -2.58
N SER A 250 21.40 -2.51 -1.74
CA SER A 250 21.20 -2.77 -0.32
C SER A 250 21.97 -1.71 0.45
N ILE A 251 21.24 -0.75 1.01
CA ILE A 251 21.77 0.38 1.77
C ILE A 251 21.38 0.21 3.23
N GLY A 252 22.32 0.39 4.15
CA GLY A 252 22.04 0.39 5.58
C GLY A 252 21.44 -0.93 6.11
N GLU A 253 20.71 -0.84 7.22
CA GLU A 253 19.97 -1.97 7.79
C GLU A 253 18.53 -2.01 7.27
N GLN A 254 18.06 -3.21 6.92
CA GLN A 254 16.66 -3.41 6.56
C GLN A 254 15.71 -3.14 7.74
N PRO A 255 14.46 -2.74 7.48
CA PRO A 255 13.46 -2.59 8.52
C PRO A 255 13.35 -3.87 9.37
N SER A 256 13.29 -3.71 10.70
CA SER A 256 13.10 -4.84 11.63
C SER A 256 11.71 -5.46 11.51
N SER A 257 10.74 -4.72 11.00
CA SER A 257 9.39 -5.20 10.71
C SER A 257 8.79 -4.42 9.55
N VAL A 258 8.20 -5.17 8.61
CA VAL A 258 7.37 -4.67 7.51
C VAL A 258 5.98 -5.27 7.66
N ILE A 259 4.95 -4.44 7.79
CA ILE A 259 3.56 -4.89 7.95
C ILE A 259 2.74 -4.29 6.82
N ARG A 260 2.04 -5.12 6.04
CA ARG A 260 1.22 -4.69 4.91
C ARG A 260 -0.25 -4.82 5.26
N ILE A 261 -0.99 -3.71 5.23
CA ILE A 261 -2.42 -3.68 5.55
C ILE A 261 -3.18 -3.26 4.30
N ALA A 262 -4.21 -4.00 3.92
CA ALA A 262 -5.02 -3.70 2.74
C ALA A 262 -5.73 -2.35 2.89
N THR A 263 -5.87 -1.65 1.77
CA THR A 263 -6.54 -0.34 1.69
C THR A 263 -7.71 -0.37 0.71
N SER A 264 -8.62 0.59 0.83
CA SER A 264 -9.64 0.90 -0.17
C SER A 264 -8.97 1.35 -1.49
N ASN A 265 -9.76 1.47 -2.55
CA ASN A 265 -9.31 1.85 -3.90
C ASN A 265 -8.39 0.83 -4.59
N ASP A 266 -8.55 -0.45 -4.27
CA ASP A 266 -8.02 -1.56 -5.06
C ASP A 266 -9.18 -2.37 -5.64
N HIS A 267 -9.07 -2.84 -6.88
CA HIS A 267 -10.06 -3.73 -7.49
C HIS A 267 -10.25 -5.02 -6.70
N ASN A 268 -9.21 -5.46 -5.99
CA ASN A 268 -9.22 -6.63 -5.11
C ASN A 268 -9.26 -6.26 -3.61
N ALA A 269 -9.66 -5.04 -3.25
CA ALA A 269 -9.74 -4.63 -1.86
C ALA A 269 -10.71 -5.54 -1.09
N PRO A 270 -10.31 -6.08 0.08
CA PRO A 270 -11.23 -6.79 0.93
C PRO A 270 -12.26 -5.80 1.52
N THR A 271 -13.43 -6.29 1.94
CA THR A 271 -14.50 -5.43 2.48
C THR A 271 -14.03 -4.58 3.65
N PHE A 272 -13.32 -5.18 4.61
CA PHE A 272 -12.72 -4.48 5.72
C PHE A 272 -11.28 -4.13 5.37
N ALA A 273 -11.08 -2.90 4.89
CA ALA A 273 -9.79 -2.34 4.52
C ALA A 273 -9.65 -0.92 5.08
N LEU A 274 -8.41 -0.43 5.18
CA LEU A 274 -8.18 0.96 5.59
C LEU A 274 -8.51 1.93 4.47
N ASP A 275 -9.05 3.10 4.82
CA ASP A 275 -9.38 4.10 3.83
C ASP A 275 -8.13 4.80 3.28
N ALA A 276 -7.85 4.60 1.99
CA ALA A 276 -6.67 5.13 1.31
C ALA A 276 -6.69 6.66 1.22
N GLU A 277 -7.86 7.26 1.03
CA GLU A 277 -8.00 8.71 0.85
C GLU A 277 -7.77 9.46 2.15
N ASN A 278 -8.33 9.00 3.27
CA ASN A 278 -8.10 9.57 4.60
C ASN A 278 -6.64 9.42 5.05
N ILE A 279 -5.99 8.31 4.65
CA ILE A 279 -4.54 8.13 4.85
C ILE A 279 -3.79 9.24 4.09
N LEU A 280 -4.06 9.44 2.81
CA LEU A 280 -3.41 10.49 2.00
C LEU A 280 -3.70 11.89 2.51
N ASP A 281 -4.94 12.18 2.88
CA ASP A 281 -5.33 13.48 3.43
C ASP A 281 -4.53 13.80 4.71
N THR A 282 -4.37 12.79 5.58
CA THR A 282 -3.58 12.94 6.79
C THR A 282 -2.08 13.07 6.50
N MET A 283 -1.54 12.32 5.53
CA MET A 283 -0.16 12.51 5.08
C MET A 283 0.06 13.93 4.54
N ALA A 284 -0.86 14.43 3.71
CA ALA A 284 -0.82 15.77 3.14
C ALA A 284 -0.93 16.86 4.20
N SER A 285 -1.83 16.70 5.18
CA SER A 285 -2.01 17.60 6.30
C SER A 285 -0.77 17.68 7.19
N LEU A 286 -0.14 16.54 7.47
CA LEU A 286 1.11 16.48 8.24
C LEU A 286 2.29 17.09 7.46
N ALA A 287 2.37 16.87 6.14
CA ALA A 287 3.40 17.47 5.28
C ALA A 287 3.32 19.01 5.23
N LYS A 288 2.11 19.58 5.33
CA LYS A 288 1.89 21.03 5.40
C LYS A 288 1.95 21.61 6.83
N SER A 289 2.07 20.77 7.85
CA SER A 289 2.05 21.25 9.24
C SER A 289 3.26 22.15 9.51
N ASN A 290 3.15 23.07 10.48
CA ASN A 290 4.31 23.80 11.01
C ASN A 290 4.88 23.15 12.28
N SER A 291 4.34 21.99 12.69
CA SER A 291 4.72 21.33 13.94
C SER A 291 6.13 20.74 13.87
N ALA A 292 7.09 21.31 14.60
CA ALA A 292 8.46 20.81 14.60
C ALA A 292 8.57 19.36 15.13
N TYR A 293 9.52 18.61 14.58
CA TYR A 293 9.85 17.26 15.08
C TYR A 293 10.24 17.33 16.55
N ASN A 294 9.66 16.45 17.36
CA ASN A 294 10.03 16.34 18.76
C ASN A 294 9.87 14.90 19.24
N PHE A 295 10.99 14.30 19.68
CA PHE A 295 11.03 12.94 20.22
C PHE A 295 9.98 12.67 21.32
N TYR A 296 9.65 13.68 22.11
CA TYR A 296 8.75 13.62 23.27
C TYR A 296 7.36 14.24 23.03
N LYS A 297 7.05 14.69 21.80
CA LYS A 297 5.72 15.23 21.49
C LYS A 297 5.17 14.69 20.18
N LEU A 298 5.95 14.80 19.11
CA LEU A 298 5.53 14.44 17.78
C LEU A 298 6.75 13.94 16.99
N ASN A 299 6.95 12.63 17.01
CA ASN A 299 8.02 11.93 16.32
C ASN A 299 7.46 11.12 15.12
N CYS A 300 8.34 10.49 14.35
CA CYS A 300 7.96 9.68 13.18
C CYS A 300 6.93 8.61 13.48
N SER A 301 7.12 7.83 14.53
CA SER A 301 6.20 6.77 14.94
C SER A 301 4.84 7.32 15.35
N THR A 302 4.80 8.51 15.96
CA THR A 302 3.57 9.17 16.41
C THR A 302 2.80 9.71 15.21
N ALA A 303 3.48 10.37 14.27
CA ALA A 303 2.90 10.83 13.02
C ALA A 303 2.39 9.66 12.18
N ALA A 304 3.18 8.60 12.04
CA ALA A 304 2.80 7.39 11.35
C ALA A 304 1.57 6.72 12.02
N THR A 305 1.52 6.69 13.36
CA THR A 305 0.32 6.20 14.07
C THR A 305 -0.92 7.04 13.73
N LYS A 306 -0.80 8.38 13.65
CA LYS A 306 -1.91 9.25 13.24
C LYS A 306 -2.38 8.96 11.82
N VAL A 307 -1.46 8.78 10.88
CA VAL A 307 -1.77 8.42 9.49
C VAL A 307 -2.54 7.11 9.41
N ILE A 308 -2.07 6.05 10.07
CA ILE A 308 -2.77 4.75 10.05
C ILE A 308 -4.14 4.84 10.74
N LYS A 309 -4.27 5.57 11.85
CA LYS A 309 -5.56 5.75 12.54
C LYS A 309 -6.59 6.48 11.67
N ALA A 310 -6.16 7.44 10.85
CA ALA A 310 -7.05 8.15 9.94
C ALA A 310 -7.68 7.23 8.88
N GLY A 311 -6.96 6.18 8.46
CA GLY A 311 -7.52 5.15 7.58
C GLY A 311 -8.58 4.25 8.25
N ILE A 312 -8.79 4.34 9.56
CA ILE A 312 -9.83 3.56 10.25
C ILE A 312 -11.11 4.38 10.29
N THR A 313 -12.01 4.15 9.35
CA THR A 313 -13.33 4.82 9.29
C THR A 313 -14.18 4.50 10.52
N ASP A 314 -15.20 5.32 10.79
CA ASP A 314 -16.09 5.08 11.93
C ASP A 314 -16.85 3.75 11.81
N ASP A 315 -17.26 3.37 10.60
CA ASP A 315 -17.89 2.07 10.34
C ASP A 315 -16.93 0.91 10.63
N LEU A 316 -15.68 1.02 10.18
CA LEU A 316 -14.66 0.01 10.45
C LEU A 316 -14.35 -0.07 11.94
N LYS A 317 -14.27 1.08 12.62
CA LYS A 317 -14.07 1.18 14.07
C LYS A 317 -15.22 0.54 14.83
N HIS A 318 -16.45 0.67 14.34
CA HIS A 318 -17.63 0.04 14.92
C HIS A 318 -17.58 -1.49 14.73
N ALA A 319 -17.29 -1.97 13.52
CA ALA A 319 -17.13 -3.40 13.23
C ALA A 319 -16.05 -4.06 14.11
N MET A 320 -14.88 -3.41 14.23
CA MET A 320 -13.80 -3.85 15.12
C MET A 320 -14.22 -3.92 16.59
N ARG A 321 -14.96 -2.92 17.08
CA ARG A 321 -15.44 -2.90 18.47
C ARG A 321 -16.41 -4.05 18.75
N SER A 322 -17.30 -4.36 17.80
CA SER A 322 -18.20 -5.51 17.88
C SER A 322 -17.42 -6.84 17.92
N GLY A 323 -16.27 -6.92 17.24
CA GLY A 323 -15.31 -8.02 17.33
C GLY A 323 -14.43 -8.03 18.59
N GLY A 324 -14.59 -7.06 19.51
CA GLY A 324 -13.81 -6.95 20.75
C GLY A 324 -12.48 -6.20 20.61
N PHE A 325 -12.16 -5.64 19.43
CA PHE A 325 -10.96 -4.85 19.20
C PHE A 325 -11.21 -3.35 19.43
N ASN A 326 -10.40 -2.73 20.29
CA ASN A 326 -10.48 -1.30 20.56
C ASN A 326 -9.19 -0.58 20.11
N VAL A 327 -9.32 0.23 19.06
CA VAL A 327 -8.23 1.00 18.44
C VAL A 327 -7.50 1.91 19.43
N GLU A 328 -8.22 2.58 20.33
CA GLU A 328 -7.61 3.47 21.33
C GLU A 328 -6.81 2.67 22.35
N ASN A 329 -7.30 1.48 22.72
CA ASN A 329 -6.57 0.58 23.60
C ASN A 329 -5.33 -0.04 22.94
N ALA A 330 -5.39 -0.29 21.63
CA ALA A 330 -4.27 -0.81 20.85
C ALA A 330 -3.19 0.27 20.57
N SER A 331 -3.59 1.54 20.56
CA SER A 331 -2.73 2.72 20.33
C SER A 331 -2.58 3.63 21.55
N LYS A 332 -2.56 3.07 22.77
CA LYS A 332 -2.56 3.82 24.05
C LYS A 332 -1.43 4.83 24.24
N ALA A 333 -0.32 4.68 23.52
CA ALA A 333 0.83 5.52 23.72
C ALA A 333 0.56 6.95 23.20
N ILE A 334 0.60 7.94 24.10
CA ILE A 334 0.51 9.37 23.74
C ILE A 334 1.62 9.72 22.74
N ILE A 335 2.81 9.13 22.94
CA ILE A 335 3.96 9.22 22.05
C ILE A 335 4.31 7.81 21.61
N SER A 336 4.18 7.53 20.32
CA SER A 336 4.52 6.22 19.77
C SER A 336 6.04 6.05 19.63
N THR A 337 6.48 4.80 19.78
CA THR A 337 7.83 4.32 19.47
C THR A 337 7.75 3.35 18.28
N PRO A 338 8.87 3.02 17.61
CA PRO A 338 8.85 2.03 16.53
C PRO A 338 8.26 0.69 16.96
N THR A 339 8.50 0.28 18.22
CA THR A 339 7.95 -0.96 18.79
C THR A 339 6.45 -0.87 19.01
N SER A 340 5.94 0.20 19.64
CA SER A 340 4.50 0.34 19.87
C SER A 340 3.72 0.49 18.56
N PHE A 341 4.28 1.21 17.57
CA PHE A 341 3.68 1.36 16.26
C PHE A 341 3.66 0.05 15.47
N SER A 342 4.77 -0.72 15.47
CA SER A 342 4.80 -2.07 14.88
C SER A 342 3.76 -2.99 15.52
N ASN A 343 3.65 -2.99 16.85
CA ASN A 343 2.66 -3.81 17.56
C ASN A 343 1.22 -3.40 17.20
N PHE A 344 0.94 -2.11 17.15
CA PHE A 344 -0.36 -1.59 16.70
C PHE A 344 -0.67 -2.05 15.27
N GLY A 345 0.28 -1.91 14.34
CA GLY A 345 0.12 -2.37 12.96
C GLY A 345 -0.17 -3.87 12.85
N ARG A 346 0.51 -4.73 13.62
CA ARG A 346 0.26 -6.18 13.63
C ARG A 346 -1.12 -6.52 14.18
N GLN A 347 -1.53 -5.87 15.26
CA GLN A 347 -2.86 -6.07 15.85
C GLN A 347 -3.95 -5.66 14.86
N LEU A 348 -3.80 -4.51 14.22
CA LEU A 348 -4.73 -4.02 13.20
C LEU A 348 -4.80 -4.96 11.99
N GLN A 349 -3.65 -5.43 11.47
CA GLN A 349 -3.61 -6.39 10.36
C GLN A 349 -4.35 -7.70 10.71
N LYS A 350 -4.11 -8.23 11.92
CA LYS A 350 -4.75 -9.45 12.40
C LYS A 350 -6.27 -9.28 12.52
N GLU A 351 -6.72 -8.16 13.07
CA GLU A 351 -8.14 -7.85 13.22
C GLU A 351 -8.84 -7.73 11.87
N LEU A 352 -8.25 -7.00 10.92
CA LEU A 352 -8.82 -6.88 9.57
C LEU A 352 -8.90 -8.22 8.86
N THR A 353 -7.88 -9.07 9.02
CA THR A 353 -7.89 -10.42 8.45
C THR A 353 -8.99 -11.28 9.09
N HIS A 354 -9.22 -11.12 10.40
CA HIS A 354 -10.28 -11.81 11.12
C HIS A 354 -11.66 -11.40 10.60
N LEU A 355 -11.98 -10.10 10.57
CA LEU A 355 -13.26 -9.59 10.10
C LEU A 355 -13.58 -10.01 8.66
N ASN A 356 -12.59 -9.96 7.76
CA ASN A 356 -12.77 -10.40 6.37
C ASN A 356 -12.99 -11.91 6.25
N LYS A 357 -12.35 -12.71 7.11
CA LYS A 357 -12.55 -14.16 7.14
C LYS A 357 -13.95 -14.52 7.64
N GLU A 358 -14.42 -13.88 8.70
CA GLU A 358 -15.77 -14.10 9.24
C GLU A 358 -16.84 -13.75 8.21
N GLN A 359 -16.71 -12.60 7.54
CA GLN A 359 -17.64 -12.21 6.49
C GLN A 359 -17.64 -13.19 5.30
N SER A 360 -16.47 -13.71 4.92
CA SER A 360 -16.37 -14.70 3.84
C SER A 360 -17.09 -16.00 4.21
N ILE A 361 -16.97 -16.45 5.47
CA ILE A 361 -17.68 -17.62 6.00
C ILE A 361 -19.19 -17.36 5.99
N GLU A 362 -19.61 -16.18 6.42
CA GLU A 362 -21.03 -15.83 6.47
C GLU A 362 -21.65 -15.78 5.07
N LYS A 363 -20.97 -15.17 4.09
CA LYS A 363 -21.41 -15.18 2.68
C LYS A 363 -21.61 -16.62 2.15
N ILE A 364 -20.65 -17.52 2.40
CA ILE A 364 -20.77 -18.93 2.01
C ILE A 364 -21.97 -19.62 2.68
N ARG A 365 -22.25 -19.31 3.95
CA ARG A 365 -23.41 -19.85 4.65
C ARG A 365 -24.71 -19.34 4.05
N THR A 366 -24.81 -18.05 3.77
CA THR A 366 -26.01 -17.44 3.18
C THR A 366 -26.24 -17.96 1.76
N GLU A 367 -25.19 -18.08 0.94
CA GLU A 367 -25.26 -18.63 -0.41
C GLU A 367 -25.73 -20.09 -0.40
N ARG A 368 -25.20 -20.94 0.49
CA ARG A 368 -25.66 -22.34 0.63
C ARG A 368 -27.11 -22.44 1.08
N VAL A 369 -27.55 -21.60 2.02
CA VAL A 369 -28.97 -21.58 2.45
C VAL A 369 -29.87 -21.10 1.31
N SER A 370 -29.40 -20.16 0.47
CA SER A 370 -30.14 -19.70 -0.70
C SER A 370 -30.18 -20.74 -1.84
N GLU A 371 -29.10 -21.50 -2.08
CA GLU A 371 -29.06 -22.60 -3.04
C GLU A 371 -29.92 -23.79 -2.59
N GLU A 372 -29.89 -24.13 -1.29
CA GLU A 372 -30.78 -25.14 -0.70
C GLU A 372 -32.26 -24.72 -0.75
N SER A 373 -32.55 -23.41 -0.76
CA SER A 373 -33.93 -22.89 -0.93
C SER A 373 -34.41 -22.84 -2.39
N ILE A 374 -33.51 -22.93 -3.38
CA ILE A 374 -33.84 -22.92 -4.82
C ILE A 374 -33.82 -24.33 -5.41
N SER A 375 -33.02 -25.28 -4.88
CA SER A 375 -33.11 -26.68 -5.26
C SER A 375 -34.15 -27.42 -4.41
N ALA A 376 -35.43 -27.24 -4.74
CA ALA A 376 -36.50 -28.16 -4.32
C ALA A 376 -36.41 -29.51 -5.08
N THR A 377 -35.24 -30.16 -5.00
CA THR A 377 -35.11 -31.57 -5.37
C THR A 377 -34.72 -32.33 -4.10
N PRO A 378 -35.51 -33.35 -3.69
CA PRO A 378 -35.26 -34.05 -2.43
C PRO A 378 -33.82 -34.57 -2.38
N GLY A 379 -33.16 -34.32 -1.25
CA GLY A 379 -31.78 -34.77 -1.04
C GLY A 379 -31.67 -36.30 -1.11
N PHE A 380 -30.47 -36.82 -1.39
CA PHE A 380 -30.23 -38.27 -1.51
C PHE A 380 -30.75 -39.08 -0.31
N LYS A 381 -30.69 -38.52 0.91
CA LYS A 381 -31.23 -39.17 2.12
C LYS A 381 -32.76 -39.26 2.13
N GLU A 382 -33.44 -38.27 1.58
CA GLU A 382 -34.90 -38.28 1.42
C GLU A 382 -35.31 -39.25 0.32
N ARG A 383 -34.58 -39.28 -0.81
CA ARG A 383 -34.79 -40.28 -1.89
C ARG A 383 -34.49 -41.70 -1.43
N LEU A 384 -33.49 -41.89 -0.58
CA LEU A 384 -33.16 -43.19 0.01
C LEU A 384 -34.23 -43.58 1.04
N GLY A 385 -34.74 -42.62 1.83
CA GLY A 385 -35.84 -42.84 2.77
C GLY A 385 -37.14 -43.23 2.08
N THR A 386 -37.49 -42.59 0.96
CA THR A 386 -38.66 -42.97 0.15
C THR A 386 -38.46 -44.31 -0.55
N LEU A 387 -37.28 -44.58 -1.13
CA LEU A 387 -36.98 -45.89 -1.74
C LEU A 387 -37.01 -47.04 -0.73
N VAL A 388 -36.51 -46.82 0.49
CA VAL A 388 -36.56 -47.83 1.55
C VAL A 388 -38.01 -48.01 2.02
N ASN A 389 -38.78 -46.94 2.22
CA ASN A 389 -40.18 -47.03 2.65
C ASN A 389 -41.11 -47.62 1.58
N GLU A 390 -40.90 -47.34 0.29
CA GLU A 390 -41.66 -47.98 -0.80
C GLU A 390 -41.34 -49.47 -0.92
N ARG A 391 -40.07 -49.86 -0.69
CA ARG A 391 -39.66 -51.27 -0.69
C ARG A 391 -40.22 -52.05 0.52
N PHE A 392 -40.38 -51.40 1.68
CA PHE A 392 -41.02 -51.99 2.85
C PHE A 392 -42.55 -52.01 2.76
N LYS A 393 -43.20 -51.01 2.14
CA LYS A 393 -44.65 -51.06 1.88
C LYS A 393 -45.04 -52.16 0.89
N GLY A 394 -44.24 -52.36 -0.16
CA GLY A 394 -44.47 -53.44 -1.13
C GLY A 394 -44.39 -54.85 -0.54
N GLN A 395 -43.57 -55.06 0.50
CA GLN A 395 -43.45 -56.38 1.15
C GLN A 395 -44.56 -56.66 2.17
N VAL A 396 -45.17 -55.63 2.77
CA VAL A 396 -46.29 -55.80 3.72
C VAL A 396 -47.60 -56.07 2.98
N GLU A 397 -47.85 -55.38 1.85
CA GLU A 397 -49.05 -55.63 1.03
C GLU A 397 -49.02 -56.99 0.29
N GLU A 398 -47.84 -57.57 0.04
CA GLU A 398 -47.70 -58.90 -0.57
C GLU A 398 -47.94 -60.04 0.45
N LEU A 399 -47.63 -59.81 1.74
CA LEU A 399 -47.91 -60.74 2.84
C LEU A 399 -49.39 -60.74 3.25
N ASP A 400 -50.04 -59.58 3.33
CA ASP A 400 -51.47 -59.48 3.65
C ASP A 400 -52.37 -60.07 2.54
N ASN A 401 -51.96 -59.95 1.26
CA ASN A 401 -52.68 -60.57 0.13
C ASN A 401 -52.49 -62.09 0.03
N LEU A 402 -51.45 -62.67 0.65
CA LEU A 402 -51.23 -64.12 0.70
C LEU A 402 -52.05 -64.79 1.82
N GLU A 403 -52.29 -64.10 2.94
CA GLU A 403 -53.19 -64.58 3.99
C GLU A 403 -54.68 -64.54 3.58
N GLU A 404 -55.15 -63.49 2.90
CA GLU A 404 -56.54 -63.42 2.43
C GLU A 404 -56.88 -64.47 1.34
N LYS A 405 -55.88 -64.89 0.54
CA LYS A 405 -56.08 -65.90 -0.51
C LYS A 405 -56.16 -67.33 0.03
N ASN A 406 -55.49 -67.63 1.15
CA ASN A 406 -55.57 -68.94 1.81
C ASN A 406 -56.84 -69.13 2.65
N ILE A 407 -57.49 -68.05 3.10
CA ILE A 407 -58.74 -68.13 3.86
C ILE A 407 -59.96 -68.33 2.93
N ARG A 408 -59.91 -67.90 1.67
CA ARG A 408 -61.03 -68.03 0.71
C ARG A 408 -61.08 -69.34 -0.09
N LEU A 409 -60.08 -70.21 0.03
CA LEU A 409 -60.03 -71.51 -0.68
C LEU A 409 -60.60 -72.69 0.14
N ASN A 410 -60.88 -72.51 1.44
CA ASN A 410 -61.39 -73.59 2.32
C ASN A 410 -62.89 -73.55 2.63
N SER A 411 -63.70 -72.72 1.95
CA SER A 411 -65.15 -72.63 2.23
C SER A 411 -66.04 -72.87 1.01
N ARG A 412 -65.68 -73.82 0.14
CA ARG A 412 -66.56 -74.36 -0.90
C ARG A 412 -66.59 -75.88 -0.90
N VAL A 413 -67.35 -76.45 0.04
CA VAL A 413 -68.08 -77.70 -0.16
C VAL A 413 -69.50 -77.47 0.34
N PRO A 414 -70.52 -77.52 -0.53
CA PRO A 414 -71.90 -77.47 -0.09
C PRO A 414 -72.57 -78.84 -0.21
N VAL A 415 -73.58 -79.06 0.66
CA VAL A 415 -74.67 -80.06 0.52
C VAL A 415 -74.21 -81.51 0.86
N ARG A 416 -74.85 -82.30 1.72
CA ARG A 416 -76.25 -82.39 2.19
C ARG A 416 -76.30 -83.17 3.50
#